data_AF-H2YJH5-F1
#
_entry.id   AF-H2YJH5-F1
#
_cell.length_a   1.000
_cell.length_b   1.000
_cell.length_c   1.000
_cell.angle_alpha   90.00
_cell.angle_beta   90.00
_cell.angle_gamma   90.00
#
_symmetry.space_group_name_H-M   'P 1'
#
loop_
_entity.id
_entity.type
_entity.pdbx_description
1 polymer ?
#
loop_
_entity_poly.entity_id
_entity_poly.type
_entity_poly.pdbx_seq_one_letter_code
_entity_poly.pdbx_strand_id
1 'polypeptide(L)'
;MSERERYEALRHCRYVDEVVRNAPWTLKEDFLNKHRIDFVAHDDIPYAASGSEDVYKHIKEAGMFCATQRTEGISTSDVITRIVKDYDVYVRRNLQRGYSAKELNISFIREKKISVQNTVDTVKDKLKDMGEKYKEMVGRLEDQTHEMLDKWKERSNEFVRNFIEMYGAMNQYKEQIIGAISPGRVSPVTPTKSIMSSDELESPRSPAFLVNEAAENFHFISDEEENENRIN
;
A
#
# COMPACT_ATOMS: atom_id res chain seq x y z
N MET A 1 17.75 24.05 21.08
CA MET A 1 18.20 25.28 21.74
C MET A 1 17.72 25.28 23.18
N SER A 2 18.61 25.53 24.13
CA SER A 2 18.28 25.78 25.54
C SER A 2 17.61 27.14 25.72
N GLU A 3 17.01 27.40 26.89
CA GLU A 3 16.42 28.71 27.19
C GLU A 3 17.43 29.86 27.12
N ARG A 4 18.66 29.64 27.60
CA ARG A 4 19.74 30.64 27.58
C ARG A 4 20.13 31.01 26.15
N GLU A 5 20.23 30.04 25.26
CA GLU A 5 20.51 30.27 23.85
C GLU A 5 19.39 31.06 23.18
N ARG A 6 18.12 30.79 23.54
CA ARG A 6 16.97 31.55 23.02
C ARG A 6 16.98 33.00 23.50
N TYR A 7 17.31 33.24 24.77
CA TYR A 7 17.43 34.60 25.30
C TYR A 7 18.52 35.41 24.58
N GLU A 8 19.67 34.80 24.31
CA GLU A 8 20.75 35.47 23.59
C GLU A 8 20.37 35.72 22.12
N ALA A 9 19.71 34.77 21.46
CA ALA A 9 19.21 34.95 20.10
C ALA A 9 18.26 36.16 19.98
N LEU A 10 17.36 36.37 20.94
CA LEU A 10 16.45 37.51 20.95
C LEU A 10 17.18 38.86 21.15
N ARG A 11 18.25 38.89 21.95
CA ARG A 11 19.04 40.13 22.20
C ARG A 11 19.75 40.65 20.94
N HIS A 12 19.98 39.77 19.97
CA HIS A 12 20.58 40.13 18.69
C HIS A 12 19.54 40.45 17.60
N CYS A 13 18.25 40.44 17.92
CA CYS A 13 17.21 40.85 17.00
C CYS A 13 17.17 42.38 16.88
N ARG A 14 17.19 42.89 15.64
CA ARG A 14 17.22 44.34 15.35
C ARG A 14 16.08 45.14 16.00
N TYR A 15 14.92 44.53 16.18
CA TYR A 15 13.68 45.20 16.60
C TYR A 15 13.36 45.01 18.09
N VAL A 16 14.28 44.44 18.88
CA VAL A 16 14.06 44.11 20.29
C VAL A 16 14.82 45.11 21.16
N ASP A 17 14.09 45.80 22.05
CA ASP A 17 14.66 46.74 23.03
C ASP A 17 14.95 46.07 24.39
N GLU A 18 14.03 45.22 24.88
CA GLU A 18 14.14 44.50 26.16
C GLU A 18 13.76 43.03 26.00
N VAL A 19 14.45 42.14 26.75
CA VAL A 19 14.12 40.70 26.81
C VAL A 19 13.74 40.30 28.23
N VAL A 20 12.46 39.98 28.43
CA VAL A 20 11.94 39.41 29.69
C VAL A 20 12.18 37.90 29.70
N ARG A 21 12.94 37.41 30.70
CA ARG A 21 13.23 35.99 30.89
C ARG A 21 12.14 35.30 31.69
N ASN A 22 12.00 33.99 31.51
CA ASN A 22 10.99 33.16 32.20
C ASN A 22 9.58 33.76 32.10
N ALA A 23 9.18 34.15 30.88
CA ALA A 23 7.86 34.71 30.63
C ALA A 23 6.76 33.67 30.95
N PRO A 24 5.63 34.08 31.54
CA PRO A 24 4.56 33.16 31.89
C PRO A 24 3.89 32.60 30.65
N TRP A 25 3.34 31.37 30.75
CA TRP A 25 2.59 30.75 29.67
C TRP A 25 1.27 31.48 29.35
N THR A 26 0.58 31.95 30.40
CA THR A 26 -0.63 32.77 30.30
C THR A 26 -0.36 34.11 30.96
N LEU A 27 -0.59 35.20 30.24
CA LEU A 27 -0.44 36.55 30.75
C LEU A 27 -1.50 36.81 31.83
N LYS A 28 -1.08 37.44 32.93
CA LYS A 28 -1.96 37.88 34.02
C LYS A 28 -1.84 39.39 34.17
N GLU A 29 -2.86 40.03 34.71
CA GLU A 29 -2.91 41.48 34.90
C GLU A 29 -1.68 42.00 35.69
N ASP A 30 -1.25 41.29 36.73
CA ASP A 30 -0.04 41.63 37.49
C ASP A 30 1.23 41.70 36.62
N PHE A 31 1.35 40.81 35.64
CA PHE A 31 2.49 40.79 34.72
C PHE A 31 2.43 41.97 33.76
N LEU A 32 1.25 42.26 33.21
CA LEU A 32 1.02 43.41 32.34
C LEU A 32 1.36 44.72 33.05
N ASN A 33 0.86 44.89 34.29
CA ASN A 33 1.10 46.07 35.11
C ASN A 33 2.57 46.22 35.51
N LYS A 34 3.21 45.12 35.93
CA LYS A 34 4.63 45.11 36.32
C LYS A 34 5.54 45.58 35.18
N HIS A 35 5.27 45.13 33.96
CA HIS A 35 6.07 45.45 32.78
C HIS A 35 5.52 46.66 32.00
N ARG A 36 4.42 47.28 32.45
CA ARG A 36 3.75 48.42 31.80
C ARG A 36 3.46 48.13 30.32
N ILE A 37 2.84 46.98 30.06
CA ILE A 37 2.52 46.52 28.71
C ILE A 37 1.22 47.16 28.23
N ASP A 38 1.31 47.99 27.18
CA ASP A 38 0.15 48.62 26.55
C ASP A 38 -0.56 47.68 25.56
N PHE A 39 0.22 46.92 24.78
CA PHE A 39 -0.28 46.02 23.74
C PHE A 39 0.51 44.71 23.71
N VAL A 40 -0.16 43.63 23.28
CA VAL A 40 0.44 42.30 23.10
C VAL A 40 0.37 41.92 21.63
N ALA A 41 1.52 41.62 21.01
CA ALA A 41 1.61 41.25 19.61
C ALA A 41 1.86 39.74 19.42
N HIS A 42 0.97 39.06 18.70
CA HIS A 42 1.12 37.65 18.29
C HIS A 42 0.29 37.39 17.02
N ASP A 43 0.46 36.24 16.35
CA ASP A 43 -0.48 35.85 15.28
C ASP A 43 -1.90 35.65 15.83
N ASP A 44 -2.91 35.84 14.98
CA ASP A 44 -4.33 35.84 15.38
C ASP A 44 -4.93 34.44 15.58
N ILE A 45 -4.18 33.39 15.27
CA ILE A 45 -4.66 32.02 15.37
C ILE A 45 -4.88 31.70 16.87
N PRO A 46 -6.06 31.18 17.27
CA PRO A 46 -6.32 30.79 18.65
C PRO A 46 -5.24 29.86 19.20
N TYR A 47 -4.60 30.26 20.30
CA TYR A 47 -3.51 29.50 20.87
C TYR A 47 -4.03 28.61 22.00
N ALA A 48 -4.44 27.40 21.62
CA ALA A 48 -4.98 26.41 22.54
C ALA A 48 -3.90 25.86 23.48
N ALA A 49 -4.24 25.77 24.76
CA ALA A 49 -3.40 25.16 25.79
C ALA A 49 -4.29 24.32 26.73
N SER A 50 -3.67 23.48 27.56
CA SER A 50 -4.43 22.64 28.50
C SER A 50 -5.36 23.49 29.37
N GLY A 51 -6.68 23.33 29.18
CA GLY A 51 -7.72 24.07 29.90
C GLY A 51 -8.12 25.43 29.30
N SER A 52 -7.61 25.83 28.13
CA SER A 52 -7.98 27.09 27.47
C SER A 52 -8.01 26.94 25.95
N GLU A 53 -9.12 27.35 25.32
CA GLU A 53 -9.26 27.37 23.85
C GLU A 53 -8.33 28.41 23.20
N ASP A 54 -8.12 29.56 23.85
CA ASP A 54 -7.17 30.59 23.43
C ASP A 54 -6.60 31.31 24.66
N VAL A 55 -5.30 31.17 24.92
CA VAL A 55 -4.65 31.85 26.06
C VAL A 55 -4.67 33.38 25.95
N TYR A 56 -4.85 33.92 24.74
CA TYR A 56 -4.92 35.37 24.50
C TYR A 56 -6.35 35.92 24.50
N LYS A 57 -7.37 35.09 24.73
CA LYS A 57 -8.78 35.51 24.67
C LYS A 57 -9.08 36.76 25.50
N HIS A 58 -8.64 36.78 26.76
CA HIS A 58 -8.85 37.91 27.67
C HIS A 58 -8.11 39.19 27.22
N ILE A 59 -6.96 39.06 26.54
CA ILE A 59 -6.20 40.19 25.99
C ILE A 59 -6.90 40.76 24.75
N LYS A 60 -7.47 39.87 23.90
CA LYS A 60 -8.28 40.25 22.74
C LYS A 60 -9.56 40.98 23.17
N GLU A 61 -10.27 40.47 24.18
CA GLU A 61 -11.48 41.08 24.75
C GLU A 61 -11.19 42.46 25.37
N ALA A 62 -10.02 42.65 25.96
CA ALA A 62 -9.57 43.94 26.50
C ALA A 62 -9.17 44.96 25.42
N GLY A 63 -9.14 44.59 24.14
CA GLY A 63 -8.71 45.48 23.04
C GLY A 63 -7.21 45.77 23.02
N MET A 64 -6.41 44.98 23.75
CA MET A 64 -4.96 45.16 23.87
C MET A 64 -4.16 44.28 22.90
N PHE A 65 -4.83 43.45 22.09
CA PHE A 65 -4.18 42.50 21.19
C PHE A 65 -3.88 43.10 19.81
N CYS A 66 -2.62 43.02 19.37
CA CYS A 66 -2.17 43.43 18.05
C CYS A 66 -1.83 42.20 17.19
N ALA A 67 -2.72 41.85 16.27
CA ALA A 67 -2.51 40.71 15.38
C ALA A 67 -1.33 40.95 14.41
N THR A 68 -0.40 40.02 14.36
CA THR A 68 0.73 39.99 13.42
C THR A 68 0.53 38.91 12.35
N GLN A 69 1.27 39.02 11.25
CA GLN A 69 1.21 38.06 10.15
C GLN A 69 2.42 37.12 10.20
N ARG A 70 2.16 35.83 9.99
CA ARG A 70 3.22 34.81 9.89
C ARG A 70 3.99 34.99 8.58
N THR A 71 5.28 34.67 8.61
CA THR A 71 6.07 34.62 7.38
C THR A 71 5.94 33.23 6.75
N GLU A 72 5.41 33.18 5.53
CA GLU A 72 5.25 31.93 4.79
C GLU A 72 6.60 31.31 4.40
N GLY A 73 6.64 29.97 4.37
CA GLY A 73 7.82 29.21 3.91
C GLY A 73 9.00 29.13 4.90
N ILE A 74 8.84 29.62 6.13
CA ILE A 74 9.83 29.48 7.20
C ILE A 74 9.17 29.13 8.53
N SER A 75 9.68 28.09 9.19
CA SER A 75 9.33 27.77 10.58
C SER A 75 10.40 26.89 11.22
N THR A 76 10.42 26.79 12.54
CA THR A 76 11.33 25.88 13.26
C THR A 76 11.14 24.43 12.82
N SER A 77 9.89 24.00 12.66
CA SER A 77 9.56 22.65 12.20
C SER A 77 10.03 22.38 10.78
N ASP A 78 9.91 23.37 9.88
CA ASP A 78 10.40 23.28 8.51
C ASP A 78 11.94 23.16 8.47
N VAL A 79 12.66 23.98 9.23
CA VAL A 79 14.14 23.88 9.35
C VAL A 79 14.55 22.50 9.88
N ILE A 80 13.90 22.00 10.93
CA ILE A 80 14.16 20.64 11.47
C ILE A 80 13.90 19.59 10.39
N THR A 81 12.78 19.69 9.69
CA THR A 81 12.37 18.71 8.65
C THR A 81 13.38 18.67 7.50
N ARG A 82 13.89 19.83 7.07
CA ARG A 82 14.94 19.90 6.03
C ARG A 82 16.21 19.17 6.47
N ILE A 83 16.69 19.42 7.68
CA ILE A 83 17.88 18.76 8.24
C ILE A 83 17.68 17.24 8.34
N VAL A 84 16.53 16.80 8.87
CA VAL A 84 16.23 15.36 9.03
C VAL A 84 16.15 14.66 7.67
N LYS A 85 15.50 15.28 6.68
CA LYS A 85 15.38 14.74 5.32
C LYS A 85 16.76 14.57 4.66
N ASP A 86 17.62 15.58 4.79
CA ASP A 86 18.97 15.54 4.22
C ASP A 86 19.84 14.50 4.92
N TYR A 87 19.69 14.36 6.25
CA TYR A 87 20.36 13.32 7.03
C TYR A 87 19.93 11.91 6.60
N ASP A 88 18.64 11.67 6.36
CA ASP A 88 18.15 10.38 5.87
C ASP A 88 18.73 10.00 4.50
N VAL A 89 18.85 10.97 3.59
CA VAL A 89 19.50 10.77 2.28
C VAL A 89 20.99 10.47 2.46
N TYR A 90 21.67 11.21 3.35
CA TYR A 90 23.07 10.98 3.69
C TYR A 90 23.30 9.57 4.24
N VAL A 91 22.47 9.11 5.18
CA VAL A 91 22.57 7.79 5.78
C VAL A 91 22.41 6.68 4.74
N ARG A 92 21.34 6.71 3.93
CA ARG A 92 21.10 5.67 2.91
C ARG A 92 22.25 5.58 1.91
N ARG A 93 22.77 6.72 1.46
CA ARG A 93 23.89 6.78 0.51
C ARG A 93 25.17 6.18 1.08
N ASN A 94 25.48 6.43 2.35
CA ASN A 94 26.70 5.90 2.96
C ASN A 94 26.57 4.41 3.31
N LEU A 95 25.39 3.94 3.72
CA LEU A 95 25.13 2.51 3.90
C LEU A 95 25.33 1.73 2.58
N GLN A 96 24.84 2.26 1.45
CA GLN A 96 25.07 1.66 0.14
C GLN A 96 26.56 1.63 -0.26
N ARG A 97 27.37 2.53 0.28
CA ARG A 97 28.83 2.58 0.05
C ARG A 97 29.60 1.65 1.00
N GLY A 98 28.93 0.97 1.92
CA GLY A 98 29.53 0.00 2.84
C GLY A 98 29.99 0.57 4.18
N TYR A 99 29.63 1.82 4.53
CA TYR A 99 29.84 2.33 5.89
C TYR A 99 28.93 1.60 6.87
N SER A 100 29.43 1.33 8.07
CA SER A 100 28.65 0.65 9.10
C SER A 100 27.70 1.62 9.82
N ALA A 101 26.57 1.11 10.33
CA ALA A 101 25.63 1.90 11.13
C ALA A 101 26.27 2.56 12.37
N LYS A 102 27.26 1.88 12.97
CA LYS A 102 27.98 2.38 14.15
C LYS A 102 28.81 3.62 13.81
N GLU A 103 29.40 3.69 12.63
CA GLU A 103 30.15 4.86 12.15
C GLU A 103 29.24 6.04 11.80
N LEU A 104 28.00 5.76 11.40
CA LEU A 104 26.99 6.76 11.06
C LEU A 104 26.17 7.24 12.28
N ASN A 105 26.49 6.73 13.48
CA ASN A 105 25.77 6.98 14.73
C ASN A 105 24.25 6.73 14.62
N ILE A 106 23.86 5.76 13.80
CA ILE A 106 22.46 5.33 13.69
C ILE A 106 22.24 4.07 14.53
N SER A 107 21.10 4.02 15.19
CA SER A 107 20.73 2.85 15.99
C SER A 107 20.55 1.61 15.09
N PHE A 108 21.06 0.45 15.54
CA PHE A 108 21.10 -0.83 14.81
C PHE A 108 19.76 -1.29 14.22
N ILE A 109 18.65 -0.88 14.84
CA ILE A 109 17.28 -1.19 14.39
C ILE A 109 16.98 -0.56 13.01
N ARG A 110 17.51 0.64 12.75
CA ARG A 110 17.30 1.34 11.47
C ARG A 110 18.07 0.69 10.33
N GLU A 111 19.26 0.15 10.62
CA GLU A 111 20.07 -0.62 9.66
C GLU A 111 19.36 -1.91 9.24
N LYS A 112 18.88 -2.71 10.21
CA LYS A 112 18.11 -3.92 9.91
C LYS A 112 16.81 -3.63 9.18
N LYS A 113 16.09 -2.55 9.53
CA LYS A 113 14.88 -2.12 8.79
C LYS A 113 15.17 -1.84 7.31
N ILE A 114 16.29 -1.17 7.00
CA ILE A 114 16.69 -0.89 5.61
C ILE A 114 17.07 -2.18 4.87
N SER A 115 17.81 -3.10 5.51
CA SER A 115 18.18 -4.39 4.90
C SER A 115 16.95 -5.26 4.61
N VAL A 116 15.99 -5.30 5.54
CA VAL A 116 14.72 -6.00 5.35
C VAL A 116 13.92 -5.37 4.22
N GLN A 117 13.81 -4.04 4.17
CA GLN A 117 13.09 -3.34 3.10
C GLN A 117 13.66 -3.66 1.71
N ASN A 118 14.99 -3.62 1.55
CA ASN A 118 15.64 -3.95 0.28
C ASN A 118 15.38 -5.42 -0.12
N THR A 119 15.30 -6.33 0.85
CA THR A 119 14.99 -7.74 0.62
C THR A 119 13.54 -7.91 0.16
N VAL A 120 12.60 -7.20 0.80
CA VAL A 120 11.18 -7.18 0.41
C VAL A 120 11.00 -6.63 -1.01
N ASP A 121 11.69 -5.54 -1.35
CA ASP A 121 11.61 -4.95 -2.68
C ASP A 121 12.15 -5.93 -3.75
N THR A 122 13.26 -6.62 -3.45
CA THR A 122 13.82 -7.67 -4.33
C THR A 122 12.84 -8.84 -4.53
N VAL A 123 12.15 -9.25 -3.46
CA VAL A 123 11.14 -10.32 -3.53
C VAL A 123 9.92 -9.87 -4.35
N LYS A 124 9.48 -8.63 -4.16
CA LYS A 124 8.37 -8.03 -4.92
C LYS A 124 8.66 -7.98 -6.42
N ASP A 125 9.87 -7.61 -6.81
CA ASP A 125 10.28 -7.58 -8.21
C ASP A 125 10.36 -8.98 -8.82
N LYS A 126 10.85 -9.97 -8.07
CA LYS A 126 10.83 -11.38 -8.49
C LYS A 126 9.41 -11.92 -8.65
N LEU A 127 8.50 -11.57 -7.75
CA LEU A 127 7.08 -11.99 -7.85
C LEU A 127 6.40 -11.39 -9.08
N LYS A 128 6.69 -10.13 -9.41
CA LYS A 128 6.21 -9.52 -10.66
C LYS A 128 6.76 -10.26 -11.88
N ASP A 129 8.07 -10.52 -11.92
CA ASP A 129 8.70 -11.25 -13.04
C ASP A 129 8.14 -12.68 -13.18
N MET A 130 7.91 -13.37 -12.07
CA MET A 130 7.25 -14.68 -12.07
C MET A 130 5.81 -14.61 -12.58
N GLY A 131 5.06 -13.57 -12.18
CA GLY A 131 3.70 -13.35 -12.65
C GLY A 131 3.62 -13.12 -14.16
N GLU A 132 4.51 -12.30 -14.71
CA GLU A 132 4.61 -12.07 -16.16
C GLU A 132 4.99 -13.35 -16.91
N LYS A 133 5.98 -14.11 -16.43
CA LYS A 133 6.35 -15.41 -17.01
C LYS A 133 5.23 -16.43 -16.97
N TYR A 134 4.47 -16.47 -15.88
CA TYR A 134 3.32 -17.35 -15.75
C TYR A 134 2.23 -16.98 -16.75
N LYS A 135 1.94 -15.68 -16.89
CA LYS A 135 0.98 -15.16 -17.88
C LYS A 135 1.40 -15.50 -19.32
N GLU A 136 2.69 -15.38 -19.63
CA GLU A 136 3.24 -15.77 -20.93
C GLU A 136 3.16 -17.28 -21.17
N MET A 137 3.40 -18.10 -20.16
CA MET A 137 3.25 -19.56 -20.24
C MET A 137 1.80 -19.97 -20.47
N VAL A 138 0.86 -19.39 -19.73
CA VAL A 138 -0.58 -19.66 -19.88
C VAL A 138 -1.05 -19.23 -21.27
N GLY A 139 -0.64 -18.05 -21.75
CA GLY A 139 -0.95 -17.61 -23.11
C GLY A 139 -0.45 -18.59 -24.18
N ARG A 140 0.79 -19.08 -24.07
CA ARG A 140 1.31 -20.12 -24.98
C ARG A 140 0.51 -21.41 -24.93
N LEU A 141 0.09 -21.85 -23.74
CA LEU A 141 -0.73 -23.05 -23.58
C LEU A 141 -2.11 -22.87 -24.21
N GLU A 142 -2.76 -21.73 -24.01
CA GLU A 142 -4.03 -21.39 -24.65
C GLU A 142 -3.89 -21.41 -26.17
N ASP A 143 -2.86 -20.78 -26.73
CA ASP A 143 -2.58 -20.78 -28.18
C ASP A 143 -2.33 -22.20 -28.72
N GLN A 144 -1.54 -23.03 -28.01
CA GLN A 144 -1.32 -24.42 -28.39
C GLN A 144 -2.60 -25.26 -28.32
N THR A 145 -3.46 -25.04 -27.33
CA THR A 145 -4.75 -25.74 -27.24
C THR A 145 -5.68 -25.34 -28.38
N HIS A 146 -5.73 -24.07 -28.76
CA HIS A 146 -6.48 -23.59 -29.91
C HIS A 146 -5.98 -24.21 -31.22
N GLU A 147 -4.66 -24.25 -31.44
CA GLU A 147 -4.05 -24.87 -32.61
C GLU A 147 -4.35 -26.37 -32.70
N MET A 148 -4.31 -27.09 -31.56
CA MET A 148 -4.65 -28.52 -31.52
C MET A 148 -6.13 -28.77 -31.79
N LEU A 149 -7.03 -27.93 -31.28
CA LEU A 149 -8.47 -28.02 -31.52
C LEU A 149 -8.82 -27.78 -32.99
N ASP A 150 -8.18 -26.80 -33.64
CA ASP A 150 -8.36 -26.51 -35.06
C ASP A 150 -7.86 -27.66 -35.94
N LYS A 151 -6.66 -28.19 -35.67
CA LYS A 151 -6.13 -29.39 -36.35
C LYS A 151 -7.04 -30.61 -36.17
N TRP A 152 -7.61 -30.80 -34.99
CA TRP A 152 -8.55 -31.89 -34.74
C TRP A 152 -9.85 -31.70 -35.51
N LYS A 153 -10.37 -30.46 -35.59
CA LYS A 153 -11.58 -30.12 -36.35
C LYS A 153 -11.38 -30.33 -37.85
N GLU A 154 -10.25 -29.90 -38.41
CA GLU A 154 -9.89 -30.13 -39.82
C GLU A 154 -9.79 -31.62 -40.14
N ARG A 155 -9.10 -32.38 -39.28
CA ARG A 155 -8.92 -33.82 -39.44
C ARG A 155 -10.22 -34.61 -39.23
N SER A 156 -11.06 -34.18 -38.29
CA SER A 156 -12.40 -34.73 -38.08
C SER A 156 -13.31 -34.45 -39.28
N ASN A 157 -13.23 -33.26 -39.87
CA ASN A 157 -14.00 -32.93 -41.07
C ASN A 157 -13.57 -33.78 -42.27
N GLU A 158 -12.27 -34.03 -42.44
CA GLU A 158 -11.76 -34.92 -43.48
C GLU A 158 -12.19 -36.38 -43.24
N PHE A 159 -12.13 -36.84 -41.98
CA PHE A 159 -12.60 -38.18 -41.61
C PHE A 159 -14.10 -38.35 -41.84
N VAL A 160 -14.92 -37.37 -41.43
CA VAL A 160 -16.37 -37.34 -41.65
C VAL A 160 -16.68 -37.26 -43.15
N ARG A 161 -15.95 -36.44 -43.92
CA ARG A 161 -16.13 -36.33 -45.38
C ARG A 161 -15.83 -37.66 -46.07
N ASN A 162 -14.69 -38.28 -45.76
CA ASN A 162 -14.31 -39.59 -46.30
C ASN A 162 -15.27 -40.70 -45.84
N PHE A 163 -15.77 -40.64 -44.60
CA PHE A 163 -16.78 -41.56 -44.09
C PHE A 163 -18.12 -41.40 -44.81
N ILE A 164 -18.59 -40.16 -45.03
CA ILE A 164 -19.81 -39.89 -45.80
C ILE A 164 -19.64 -40.27 -47.28
N GLU A 165 -18.46 -40.06 -47.86
CA GLU A 165 -18.16 -40.46 -49.25
C GLU A 165 -18.16 -41.99 -49.39
N MET A 166 -17.60 -42.70 -48.41
CA MET A 166 -17.63 -44.16 -48.33
C MET A 166 -19.06 -44.72 -48.14
N TYR A 167 -19.88 -44.12 -47.27
CA TYR A 167 -21.27 -44.55 -47.06
C TYR A 167 -22.25 -44.05 -48.14
N GLY A 168 -21.97 -42.91 -48.76
CA GLY A 168 -22.74 -42.34 -49.86
C GLY A 168 -22.58 -43.15 -51.14
N ALA A 169 -21.35 -43.58 -51.44
CA ALA A 169 -21.09 -44.59 -52.47
C ALA A 169 -21.81 -45.90 -52.13
N MET A 170 -21.79 -46.34 -50.86
CA MET A 170 -22.49 -47.56 -50.41
C MET A 170 -24.02 -47.48 -50.53
N ASN A 171 -24.62 -46.29 -50.39
CA ASN A 171 -26.07 -46.11 -50.58
C ASN A 171 -26.50 -46.13 -52.06
N GLN A 172 -25.60 -45.82 -53.01
CA GLN A 172 -25.88 -46.02 -54.45
C GLN A 172 -25.92 -47.50 -54.84
N TYR A 173 -25.24 -48.37 -54.09
CA TYR A 173 -25.30 -49.83 -54.27
C TYR A 173 -26.42 -50.51 -53.48
N LYS A 174 -27.08 -49.82 -52.54
CA LYS A 174 -28.19 -50.40 -51.75
C LYS A 174 -29.44 -50.71 -52.60
N GLU A 175 -29.74 -49.91 -53.62
CA GLU A 175 -30.85 -50.19 -54.56
C GLU A 175 -30.59 -51.40 -55.48
N GLN A 176 -29.35 -51.91 -55.54
CA GLN A 176 -29.01 -53.12 -56.31
C GLN A 176 -28.82 -54.38 -55.44
N ILE A 177 -28.69 -54.26 -54.11
CA ILE A 177 -28.29 -55.38 -53.24
C ILE A 177 -29.39 -55.80 -52.22
N ILE A 178 -30.47 -55.03 -52.03
CA ILE A 178 -31.62 -55.40 -51.15
C ILE A 178 -32.43 -56.62 -51.67
N GLY A 179 -32.02 -57.25 -52.78
CA GLY A 179 -32.54 -58.55 -53.24
C GLY A 179 -31.79 -59.79 -52.73
N ALA A 180 -30.63 -59.63 -52.06
CA ALA A 180 -29.81 -60.76 -51.66
C ALA A 180 -29.25 -60.58 -50.24
N ILE A 181 -29.68 -61.48 -49.34
CA ILE A 181 -29.04 -61.84 -48.06
C ILE A 181 -29.51 -61.05 -46.82
N SER A 182 -30.47 -61.66 -46.12
CA SER A 182 -30.66 -61.61 -44.66
C SER A 182 -30.07 -62.91 -44.06
N PRO A 183 -29.77 -63.10 -42.76
CA PRO A 183 -29.51 -62.20 -41.61
C PRO A 183 -28.13 -62.49 -40.93
N GLY A 184 -27.72 -61.70 -39.93
CA GLY A 184 -26.62 -62.11 -39.03
C GLY A 184 -26.07 -61.06 -38.07
N ARG A 185 -26.53 -61.11 -36.80
CA ARG A 185 -26.04 -60.44 -35.58
C ARG A 185 -24.51 -60.19 -35.50
N VAL A 186 -24.12 -59.02 -34.96
CA VAL A 186 -23.73 -58.83 -33.54
C VAL A 186 -23.66 -57.35 -33.18
N SER A 187 -24.21 -56.99 -32.02
CA SER A 187 -24.16 -55.65 -31.41
C SER A 187 -22.86 -55.44 -30.62
N PRO A 188 -22.36 -54.20 -30.47
CA PRO A 188 -21.30 -53.89 -29.51
C PRO A 188 -21.87 -53.80 -28.08
N VAL A 189 -21.09 -54.31 -27.13
CA VAL A 189 -21.31 -54.20 -25.69
C VAL A 189 -21.11 -52.75 -25.24
N THR A 190 -22.12 -52.21 -24.54
CA THR A 190 -21.99 -51.11 -23.55
C THR A 190 -22.10 -51.77 -22.17
N PRO A 191 -21.38 -51.32 -21.12
CA PRO A 191 -21.95 -50.31 -20.18
C PRO A 191 -20.85 -49.49 -19.45
N THR A 192 -21.05 -48.47 -18.63
CA THR A 192 -22.16 -47.59 -18.24
C THR A 192 -21.52 -46.53 -17.34
N LYS A 193 -21.97 -45.27 -17.47
CA LYS A 193 -21.75 -44.21 -16.47
C LYS A 193 -22.49 -44.59 -15.18
N SER A 194 -21.78 -44.71 -14.07
CA SER A 194 -22.38 -44.49 -12.75
C SER A 194 -22.17 -43.03 -12.36
N ILE A 195 -23.30 -42.32 -12.25
CA ILE A 195 -23.42 -41.08 -11.52
C ILE A 195 -23.77 -41.46 -10.07
N MET A 196 -23.00 -40.99 -9.10
CA MET A 196 -23.42 -40.80 -7.71
C MET A 196 -22.88 -39.44 -7.28
N SER A 197 -23.79 -38.46 -7.20
CA SER A 197 -24.30 -37.86 -5.97
C SER A 197 -23.33 -36.87 -5.34
N SER A 198 -23.71 -35.61 -5.51
CA SER A 198 -23.48 -34.46 -4.63
C SER A 198 -23.01 -34.81 -3.22
N ASP A 199 -21.80 -34.35 -2.91
CA ASP A 199 -21.43 -33.77 -1.62
C ASP A 199 -20.33 -32.72 -1.85
N GLU A 200 -20.36 -31.71 -1.00
CA GLU A 200 -19.75 -30.39 -1.12
C GLU A 200 -18.23 -30.41 -1.35
N LEU A 201 -17.77 -29.72 -2.40
CA LEU A 201 -16.39 -29.26 -2.50
C LEU A 201 -16.39 -27.78 -2.88
N GLU A 202 -16.09 -26.94 -1.90
CA GLU A 202 -15.95 -25.49 -2.07
C GLU A 202 -14.95 -25.16 -3.20
N SER A 203 -15.38 -24.26 -4.08
CA SER A 203 -14.53 -23.61 -5.08
C SER A 203 -13.37 -22.87 -4.41
N PRO A 204 -12.12 -22.93 -4.93
CA PRO A 204 -11.02 -22.17 -4.36
C PRO A 204 -11.34 -20.67 -4.44
N ARG A 205 -11.29 -20.00 -3.28
CA ARG A 205 -11.61 -18.58 -3.14
C ARG A 205 -10.71 -17.73 -4.03
N SER A 206 -11.33 -16.74 -4.69
CA SER A 206 -10.66 -15.75 -5.53
C SER A 206 -9.51 -15.06 -4.78
N PRO A 207 -8.38 -14.75 -5.44
CA PRO A 207 -7.24 -14.02 -4.85
C PRO A 207 -7.62 -12.67 -4.22
N ALA A 208 -8.74 -12.07 -4.62
CA ALA A 208 -9.25 -10.84 -4.03
C ALA A 208 -9.75 -11.01 -2.58
N PHE A 209 -10.10 -12.24 -2.18
CA PHE A 209 -10.57 -12.53 -0.81
C PHE A 209 -9.41 -12.66 0.19
N LEU A 210 -8.26 -13.20 -0.24
CA LEU A 210 -7.06 -13.35 0.61
C LEU A 210 -6.37 -12.01 0.93
N VAL A 211 -6.58 -10.99 0.10
CA VAL A 211 -6.06 -9.63 0.35
C VAL A 211 -6.90 -8.89 1.39
N ASN A 212 -8.21 -9.16 1.47
CA ASN A 212 -9.09 -8.56 2.47
C ASN A 212 -8.93 -9.22 3.85
N GLU A 213 -8.73 -10.54 3.91
CA GLU A 213 -8.47 -11.26 5.17
C GLU A 213 -7.12 -10.87 5.81
N ALA A 214 -6.12 -10.55 4.98
CA ALA A 214 -4.84 -9.98 5.44
C ALA A 214 -4.96 -8.52 5.92
N ALA A 215 -5.92 -7.75 5.39
CA ALA A 215 -6.18 -6.37 5.82
C ALA A 215 -6.97 -6.29 7.13
N GLU A 216 -7.91 -7.22 7.37
CA GLU A 216 -8.65 -7.32 8.63
C GLU A 216 -7.75 -7.83 9.79
N ASN A 217 -6.85 -8.78 9.53
CA ASN A 217 -5.86 -9.21 10.51
C ASN A 217 -4.80 -8.12 10.83
N PHE A 218 -4.56 -7.17 9.91
CA PHE A 218 -3.68 -6.04 10.17
C PHE A 218 -4.32 -5.01 11.11
N HIS A 219 -5.65 -4.89 11.09
CA HIS A 219 -6.40 -4.00 11.96
C HIS A 219 -6.58 -4.57 13.38
N PHE A 220 -6.51 -5.89 13.54
CA PHE A 220 -6.58 -6.55 14.84
C PHE A 220 -5.25 -6.49 15.62
N ILE A 221 -4.11 -6.48 14.92
CA ILE A 221 -2.77 -6.39 15.53
C ILE A 221 -2.43 -4.95 15.95
N SER A 222 -2.96 -3.93 15.28
CA SER A 222 -2.77 -2.53 15.66
C SER A 222 -3.40 -2.17 17.00
N ASP A 223 -4.49 -2.83 17.37
CA ASP A 223 -5.25 -2.53 18.59
C ASP A 223 -4.61 -3.19 19.84
N GLU A 224 -3.83 -4.26 19.66
CA GLU A 224 -3.01 -4.85 20.73
C GLU A 224 -1.75 -4.00 21.02
N GLU A 225 -1.13 -3.37 20.01
CA GLU A 225 0.05 -2.48 20.18
C GLU A 225 -0.29 -1.16 20.89
N GLU A 226 -1.52 -0.65 20.77
CA GLU A 226 -1.97 0.55 21.50
C GLU A 226 -2.23 0.30 22.99
N ASN A 227 -2.54 -0.95 23.39
CA ASN A 227 -2.85 -1.29 24.77
C ASN A 227 -1.60 -1.60 25.61
N GLU A 228 -0.52 -2.12 25.00
CA GLU A 228 0.75 -2.36 25.70
C GLU A 228 1.56 -1.08 25.97
N ASN A 229 1.41 -0.04 25.15
CA ASN A 229 2.09 1.24 25.34
C ASN A 229 1.45 2.16 26.41
N ARG A 230 0.43 1.68 27.13
CA ARG A 230 -0.26 2.42 28.20
C ARG A 230 0.12 1.99 29.63
N ILE A 231 1.02 1.01 29.78
CA ILE A 231 1.37 0.41 31.09
C ILE A 231 2.87 0.58 31.46
N ASN A 232 3.67 1.33 30.69
CA ASN A 232 5.04 1.69 31.09
C ASN A 232 5.27 3.21 31.14
#